data_AF-A0A4Y1VDV6-F1
#
_entry.id   AF-A0A4Y1VDV6-F1
#
_cell.length_a   1.000
_cell.length_b   1.000
_cell.length_c   1.000
_cell.angle_alpha   90.00
_cell.angle_beta   90.00
_cell.angle_gamma   90.00
#
_symmetry.space_group_name_H-M   'P 1'
#
loop_
_entity.id
_entity.type
_entity.pdbx_description
1 polymer ?
#
loop_
_entity_poly.entity_id
_entity_poly.type
_entity_poly.pdbx_seq_one_letter_code
_entity_poly.pdbx_strand_id
1 'polypeptide(L)'
;MKAKYISLGLYSKKEEWDVIGERFRCDKRVCPNYKEFNARIVQLLARAQEVERHFEFDRIDWTLNQFEDAFLYKDKKGKFLDFALLCIKDMKETGHIGNAKVWEKVICNMKLFDKKLSTRYFQEIDIKYVSAYNSFMEKKGWCGNTRKHDMKTLRAILNRAIVAKECSSTSYPFLLFVMDFIMKDLNIEI
;
A
#
# COMPACT_ATOMS: atom_id res chain seq x y z
N MET A 1 -5.52 27.73 18.38
CA MET A 1 -5.36 26.36 17.83
C MET A 1 -5.80 26.41 16.37
N LYS A 2 -4.99 25.93 15.42
CA LYS A 2 -5.33 26.01 13.98
C LYS A 2 -6.18 24.79 13.62
N ALA A 3 -7.41 24.99 13.17
CA ALA A 3 -8.28 23.91 12.71
C ALA A 3 -8.01 23.58 11.23
N LYS A 4 -8.06 22.30 10.89
CA LYS A 4 -8.02 21.81 9.50
C LYS A 4 -9.31 21.04 9.24
N TYR A 5 -9.97 21.34 8.13
CA TYR A 5 -11.22 20.71 7.75
C TYR A 5 -10.98 19.70 6.63
N ILE A 6 -11.49 18.48 6.80
CA ILE A 6 -11.43 17.41 5.81
C ILE A 6 -12.86 17.16 5.32
N SER A 7 -13.09 17.28 4.01
CA SER A 7 -14.41 16.97 3.44
C SER A 7 -14.69 15.47 3.52
N LEU A 8 -15.85 15.09 4.07
CA LEU A 8 -16.29 13.70 4.14
C LEU A 8 -16.93 13.20 2.83
N GLY A 9 -17.09 14.10 1.84
CA GLY A 9 -17.81 13.82 0.59
C GLY A 9 -19.32 13.63 0.75
N LEU A 10 -19.86 13.92 1.93
CA LEU A 10 -21.28 13.91 2.22
C LEU A 10 -21.81 15.34 2.19
N TYR A 11 -22.89 15.55 1.45
CA TYR A 11 -23.52 16.86 1.30
C TYR A 11 -24.96 16.76 1.79
N SER A 12 -25.43 17.82 2.45
CA SER A 12 -26.80 17.91 2.96
C SER A 12 -27.36 19.31 2.75
N LYS A 13 -28.66 19.40 2.57
CA LYS A 13 -29.39 20.66 2.75
C LYS A 13 -29.54 20.95 4.23
N LYS A 14 -29.75 22.22 4.57
CA LYS A 14 -29.92 22.66 5.95
C LYS A 14 -31.07 21.93 6.66
N GLU A 15 -32.15 21.61 5.94
CA GLU A 15 -33.28 20.87 6.51
C GLU A 15 -32.98 19.38 6.77
N GLU A 16 -31.99 18.80 6.10
CA GLU A 16 -31.65 17.37 6.17
C GLU A 16 -30.70 17.06 7.33
N TRP A 17 -30.00 18.06 7.85
CA TRP A 17 -29.03 17.92 8.94
C TRP A 17 -29.69 18.18 10.31
N ASP A 18 -29.37 17.31 11.26
CA ASP A 18 -29.64 17.50 12.68
C ASP A 18 -28.36 18.00 13.35
N VAL A 19 -28.33 19.30 13.67
CA VAL A 19 -27.17 19.95 14.30
C VAL A 19 -26.89 19.37 15.70
N ILE A 20 -27.93 19.01 16.44
CA ILE A 20 -27.79 18.51 17.82
C ILE A 20 -27.32 17.06 17.80
N GLY A 21 -27.90 16.26 16.91
CA GLY A 21 -27.54 14.86 16.74
C GLY A 21 -26.27 14.62 15.91
N GLU A 22 -25.69 15.67 15.32
CA GLU A 22 -24.56 15.63 14.38
C GLU A 22 -24.70 14.56 13.30
N ARG A 23 -25.91 14.44 12.74
CA ARG A 23 -26.28 13.37 11.80
C ARG A 23 -27.36 13.84 10.82
N PHE A 24 -27.56 13.09 9.75
CA PHE A 24 -28.73 13.27 8.89
C PHE A 24 -30.00 12.89 9.65
N ARG A 25 -31.06 13.69 9.48
CA ARG A 25 -32.36 13.45 10.10
C ARG A 25 -32.91 12.09 9.69
N CYS A 26 -33.37 11.33 10.68
CA CYS A 26 -33.89 9.97 10.51
C CYS A 26 -35.31 9.92 9.90
N ASP A 27 -35.58 10.76 8.91
CA ASP A 27 -36.85 10.83 8.19
C ASP A 27 -36.59 10.63 6.69
N LYS A 28 -37.15 9.56 6.11
CA LYS A 28 -37.01 9.23 4.69
C LYS A 28 -37.61 10.29 3.76
N ARG A 29 -38.57 11.08 4.23
CA ARG A 29 -39.20 12.15 3.42
C ARG A 29 -38.29 13.35 3.29
N VAL A 30 -37.44 13.58 4.30
CA VAL A 30 -36.48 14.68 4.34
C VAL A 30 -35.15 14.24 3.72
N CYS A 31 -34.60 13.11 4.16
CA CYS A 31 -33.36 12.54 3.64
C CYS A 31 -33.57 11.04 3.34
N PRO A 32 -33.87 10.65 2.09
CA PRO A 32 -34.13 9.25 1.74
C PRO A 32 -32.99 8.29 2.13
N ASN A 33 -31.75 8.75 2.02
CA ASN A 33 -30.54 7.95 2.24
C ASN A 33 -29.92 8.14 3.64
N TYR A 34 -30.66 8.68 4.61
CA TYR A 34 -30.12 9.01 5.95
C TYR A 34 -29.43 7.81 6.63
N LYS A 35 -29.92 6.58 6.41
CA LYS A 35 -29.34 5.37 7.00
C LYS A 35 -27.92 5.13 6.51
N GLU A 36 -27.71 5.24 5.21
CA GLU A 36 -26.40 5.04 4.57
C GLU A 36 -25.44 6.17 4.95
N PHE A 37 -25.92 7.42 4.92
CA PHE A 37 -25.10 8.56 5.30
C PHE A 37 -24.70 8.53 6.78
N ASN A 38 -25.62 8.22 7.68
CA ASN A 38 -25.32 8.12 9.11
C ASN A 38 -24.41 6.93 9.41
N ALA A 39 -24.61 5.78 8.76
CA ALA A 39 -23.68 4.66 8.87
C ALA A 39 -22.28 5.04 8.39
N ARG A 40 -22.18 5.80 7.30
CA ARG A 40 -20.90 6.32 6.80
C ARG A 40 -20.23 7.29 7.77
N ILE A 41 -20.99 8.20 8.39
CA ILE A 41 -20.47 9.11 9.43
C ILE A 41 -19.89 8.31 10.59
N VAL A 42 -20.63 7.30 11.09
CA VAL A 42 -20.15 6.44 12.19
C VAL A 42 -18.87 5.70 11.81
N GLN A 43 -18.78 5.17 10.59
CA GLN A 43 -17.55 4.52 10.10
C GLN A 43 -16.36 5.49 10.04
N LEU A 44 -16.59 6.73 9.60
CA LEU A 44 -15.55 7.76 9.53
C LEU A 44 -15.10 8.19 10.93
N LEU A 45 -16.02 8.35 11.88
CA LEU A 45 -15.70 8.63 13.28
C LEU A 45 -14.87 7.49 13.91
N ALA A 46 -15.30 6.24 13.74
CA ALA A 46 -14.57 5.08 14.25
C ALA A 46 -13.16 4.99 13.64
N ARG A 47 -13.02 5.34 12.35
CA ARG A 47 -11.71 5.41 11.67
C ARG A 47 -10.83 6.53 12.24
N ALA A 48 -11.38 7.72 12.48
CA ALA A 48 -10.65 8.83 13.08
C ALA A 48 -10.10 8.43 14.46
N GLN A 49 -10.95 7.86 15.30
CA GLN A 49 -10.56 7.36 16.62
C GLN A 49 -9.49 6.27 16.55
N GLU A 50 -9.54 5.40 15.54
CA GLU A 50 -8.50 4.37 15.35
C GLU A 50 -7.14 4.97 14.99
N VAL A 51 -7.13 6.01 14.15
CA VAL A 51 -5.90 6.74 13.82
C VAL A 51 -5.33 7.42 15.07
N GLU A 52 -6.16 8.07 15.87
CA GLU A 52 -5.75 8.68 17.15
C GLU A 52 -5.16 7.64 18.10
N ARG A 53 -5.85 6.51 18.31
CA ARG A 53 -5.37 5.41 19.15
C ARG A 53 -4.03 4.86 18.70
N HIS A 54 -3.80 4.71 17.39
CA HIS A 54 -2.50 4.26 16.89
C HIS A 54 -1.39 5.24 17.26
N PHE A 55 -1.61 6.54 17.05
CA PHE A 55 -0.60 7.54 17.41
C PHE A 55 -0.34 7.59 18.92
N GLU A 56 -1.38 7.47 19.75
CA GLU A 56 -1.25 7.41 21.20
C GLU A 56 -0.45 6.18 21.66
N PHE A 57 -0.79 5.00 21.13
CA PHE A 57 -0.12 3.75 21.47
C PHE A 57 1.37 3.77 21.09
N ASP A 58 1.68 4.27 19.89
CA ASP A 58 3.04 4.39 19.39
C ASP A 58 3.80 5.60 19.98
N ARG A 59 3.14 6.41 20.83
CA ARG A 59 3.66 7.65 21.43
C ARG A 59 4.24 8.62 20.40
N ILE A 60 3.57 8.76 19.27
CA ILE A 60 3.97 9.66 18.19
C ILE A 60 3.34 11.02 18.43
N ASP A 61 4.17 12.06 18.63
CA ASP A 61 3.70 13.44 18.52
C ASP A 61 3.35 13.73 17.06
N TRP A 62 2.07 13.80 16.76
CA TRP A 62 1.56 13.90 15.39
C TRP A 62 1.07 15.31 15.04
N THR A 63 1.22 15.65 13.76
CA THR A 63 0.74 16.90 13.17
C THR A 63 -0.58 16.69 12.43
N LEU A 64 -1.38 17.74 12.22
CA LEU A 64 -2.64 17.66 11.46
C LEU A 64 -2.48 17.10 10.04
N ASN A 65 -1.30 17.26 9.41
CA ASN A 65 -1.01 16.65 8.11
C ASN A 65 -0.79 15.15 8.23
N GLN A 66 -0.08 14.68 9.26
CA GLN A 66 0.10 13.24 9.50
C GLN A 66 -1.22 12.55 9.84
N PHE A 67 -2.10 13.23 10.57
CA PHE A 67 -3.45 12.73 10.81
C PHE A 67 -4.27 12.66 9.52
N GLU A 68 -4.31 13.75 8.74
CA GLU A 68 -5.01 13.74 7.45
C GLU A 68 -4.49 12.59 6.56
N ASP A 69 -3.18 12.40 6.52
CA ASP A 69 -2.58 11.33 5.73
C ASP A 69 -3.04 9.95 6.22
N ALA A 70 -2.97 9.69 7.52
CA ALA A 70 -3.40 8.41 8.09
C ALA A 70 -4.92 8.19 7.95
N PHE A 71 -5.72 9.25 8.02
CA PHE A 71 -7.17 9.20 7.94
C PHE A 71 -7.68 9.00 6.50
N LEU A 72 -7.12 9.74 5.54
CA LEU A 72 -7.49 9.67 4.12
C LEU A 72 -6.80 8.50 3.39
N TYR A 73 -5.53 8.25 3.71
CA TYR A 73 -4.66 7.40 2.91
C TYR A 73 -4.28 6.06 3.57
N LYS A 74 -5.05 5.58 4.57
CA LYS A 74 -4.86 4.22 5.15
C LYS A 74 -4.90 3.09 4.12
N ASP A 75 -5.36 3.38 2.90
CA ASP A 75 -5.32 2.50 1.73
C ASP A 75 -4.70 3.20 0.50
N LYS A 76 -3.47 3.74 0.59
CA LYS A 76 -2.64 3.81 -0.62
C LYS A 76 -2.34 2.39 -1.07
N LYS A 77 -3.32 1.74 -1.70
CA LYS A 77 -3.08 0.56 -2.50
C LYS A 77 -2.48 1.09 -3.80
N GLY A 78 -1.21 1.50 -3.72
CA GLY A 78 -0.46 1.81 -4.92
C GLY A 78 -0.42 0.55 -5.79
N LYS A 79 -0.56 0.72 -7.10
CA LYS A 79 -0.22 -0.36 -8.02
C LYS A 79 1.27 -0.60 -7.92
N PHE A 80 1.68 -1.86 -7.80
CA PHE A 80 3.08 -2.24 -7.65
C PHE A 80 3.95 -1.66 -8.78
N LEU A 81 3.47 -1.78 -10.02
CA LEU A 81 4.22 -1.34 -11.19
C LEU A 81 4.43 0.17 -11.22
N ASP A 82 3.40 0.95 -10.88
CA ASP A 82 3.46 2.42 -10.93
C ASP A 82 4.52 2.95 -9.95
N PHE A 83 4.54 2.40 -8.72
CA PHE A 83 5.55 2.74 -7.73
C PHE A 83 6.97 2.29 -8.13
N ALA A 84 7.10 1.10 -8.71
CA ALA A 84 8.39 0.62 -9.17
C ALA A 84 8.96 1.52 -10.30
N LEU A 85 8.11 1.97 -11.22
CA LEU A 85 8.48 2.90 -12.28
C LEU A 85 8.85 4.29 -11.73
N LEU A 86 8.14 4.77 -10.71
CA LEU A 86 8.51 6.01 -10.00
C LEU A 86 9.92 5.88 -9.39
N CYS A 87 10.20 4.80 -8.67
CA CYS A 87 11.54 4.55 -8.12
C CYS A 87 12.63 4.50 -9.21
N ILE A 88 12.33 3.91 -10.38
CA ILE A 88 13.26 3.87 -11.52
C ILE A 88 13.54 5.27 -12.06
N LYS A 89 12.49 6.10 -12.18
CA LYS A 89 12.62 7.49 -12.60
C LYS A 89 13.49 8.27 -11.62
N ASP A 90 13.21 8.19 -10.33
CA ASP A 90 13.99 8.88 -9.28
C ASP A 90 15.46 8.43 -9.27
N MET A 91 15.73 7.13 -9.46
CA MET A 91 17.10 6.61 -9.57
C MET A 91 17.84 7.15 -10.80
N LYS A 92 17.15 7.39 -11.93
CA LYS A 92 17.77 8.00 -13.11
C LYS A 92 18.08 9.47 -12.87
N GLU A 93 17.14 10.20 -12.26
CA GLU A 93 17.29 11.63 -11.96
C GLU A 93 18.42 11.89 -10.94
N THR A 94 18.62 10.96 -10.01
CA THR A 94 19.71 11.01 -9.00
C THR A 94 21.04 10.40 -9.48
N GLY A 95 21.15 10.00 -10.76
CA GLY A 95 22.39 9.48 -11.35
C GLY A 95 22.69 7.99 -11.09
N HIS A 96 21.81 7.27 -10.39
CA HIS A 96 21.91 5.82 -10.16
C HIS A 96 21.45 4.97 -11.36
N ILE A 97 21.97 5.28 -12.55
CA ILE A 97 21.53 4.71 -13.84
C ILE A 97 21.72 3.18 -13.88
N GLY A 98 22.82 2.66 -13.33
CA GLY A 98 23.07 1.22 -13.27
C GLY A 98 21.99 0.47 -12.50
N ASN A 99 21.61 0.99 -11.33
CA ASN A 99 20.57 0.40 -10.49
C ASN A 99 19.19 0.47 -11.17
N ALA A 100 18.89 1.61 -11.81
CA ALA A 100 17.66 1.75 -12.60
C ALA A 100 17.55 0.68 -13.69
N LYS A 101 18.63 0.41 -14.44
CA LYS A 101 18.65 -0.63 -15.48
C LYS A 101 18.40 -2.04 -14.91
N VAL A 102 18.95 -2.33 -13.74
CA VAL A 102 18.70 -3.61 -13.04
C VAL A 102 17.21 -3.74 -12.70
N TRP A 103 16.61 -2.69 -12.13
CA TRP A 103 15.19 -2.68 -11.78
C TRP A 103 14.29 -2.81 -13.00
N GLU A 104 14.60 -2.11 -14.09
CA GLU A 104 13.88 -2.22 -15.36
C GLU A 104 13.87 -3.66 -15.89
N LYS A 105 15.03 -4.33 -15.83
CA LYS A 105 15.15 -5.72 -16.28
C LYS A 105 14.29 -6.67 -15.45
N VAL A 106 14.28 -6.51 -14.12
CA VAL A 106 13.44 -7.33 -13.24
C VAL A 106 11.96 -7.06 -13.49
N ILE A 107 11.55 -5.81 -13.71
CA ILE A 107 10.16 -5.49 -14.08
C ILE A 107 9.78 -6.14 -15.42
N CYS A 108 10.68 -6.15 -16.41
CA CYS A 108 10.45 -6.87 -17.67
C CYS A 108 10.27 -8.37 -17.43
N ASN A 109 11.12 -8.99 -16.60
CA ASN A 109 11.01 -10.39 -16.22
C ASN A 109 9.68 -10.71 -15.51
N MET A 110 9.24 -9.84 -14.60
CA MET A 110 7.94 -9.98 -13.93
C MET A 110 6.76 -9.87 -14.92
N LYS A 111 6.85 -9.01 -15.95
CA LYS A 111 5.84 -8.94 -17.03
C LYS A 111 5.81 -10.20 -17.92
N LEU A 112 6.89 -10.97 -17.96
CA LEU A 112 6.89 -12.28 -18.63
C LEU A 112 6.08 -13.30 -17.83
N PHE A 113 6.20 -13.25 -16.51
CA PHE A 113 5.46 -14.11 -15.58
C PHE A 113 3.97 -13.72 -15.45
N ASP A 114 3.70 -12.45 -15.16
CA ASP A 114 2.34 -11.92 -14.91
C ASP A 114 1.96 -10.86 -15.94
N LYS A 115 1.08 -11.24 -16.87
CA LYS A 115 0.53 -10.32 -17.89
C LYS A 115 -0.34 -9.22 -17.31
N LYS A 116 -0.82 -9.36 -16.08
CA LYS A 116 -1.65 -8.38 -15.38
C LYS A 116 -0.87 -7.54 -14.36
N LEU A 117 0.47 -7.57 -14.41
CA LEU A 117 1.32 -6.82 -13.46
C LEU A 117 0.97 -5.33 -13.38
N SER A 118 0.53 -4.71 -14.47
CA SER A 118 0.14 -3.29 -14.51
C SER A 118 -1.10 -2.95 -13.67
N THR A 119 -1.90 -3.94 -13.29
CA THR A 119 -3.09 -3.76 -12.45
C THR A 119 -2.92 -4.33 -11.05
N ARG A 120 -1.79 -4.98 -10.75
CA ARG A 120 -1.55 -5.60 -9.44
C ARG A 120 -1.30 -4.54 -8.38
N TYR A 121 -2.01 -4.67 -7.27
CA TYR A 121 -1.75 -3.94 -6.03
C TYR A 121 -0.64 -4.61 -5.23
N PHE A 122 0.02 -3.85 -4.34
CA PHE A 122 1.07 -4.39 -3.48
C PHE A 122 0.63 -5.59 -2.62
N GLN A 123 -0.62 -5.60 -2.14
CA GLN A 123 -1.16 -6.71 -1.34
C GLN A 123 -1.26 -8.03 -2.12
N GLU A 124 -1.32 -7.95 -3.45
CA GLU A 124 -1.36 -9.14 -4.31
C GLU A 124 0.04 -9.72 -4.57
N ILE A 125 1.11 -8.98 -4.23
CA ILE A 125 2.49 -9.47 -4.29
C ILE A 125 2.82 -10.13 -2.94
N ASP A 126 2.07 -11.19 -2.61
CA ASP A 126 2.19 -11.95 -1.37
C ASP A 126 3.22 -13.09 -1.50
N ILE A 127 3.36 -13.90 -0.44
CA ILE A 127 4.29 -15.03 -0.42
C ILE A 127 3.99 -16.06 -1.52
N LYS A 128 2.71 -16.25 -1.86
CA LYS A 128 2.29 -17.18 -2.90
C LYS A 128 2.71 -16.66 -4.28
N TYR A 129 2.57 -15.36 -4.50
CA TYR A 129 3.04 -14.70 -5.72
C TYR A 129 4.55 -14.87 -5.89
N VAL A 130 5.33 -14.58 -4.84
CA VAL A 130 6.80 -14.69 -4.87
C VAL A 130 7.24 -16.13 -5.11
N SER A 131 6.61 -17.11 -4.43
CA SER A 131 6.90 -18.53 -4.64
C SER A 131 6.57 -18.98 -6.06
N ALA A 132 5.40 -18.57 -6.60
CA ALA A 132 5.00 -18.89 -7.97
C ALA A 132 5.95 -18.27 -9.00
N TYR A 133 6.44 -17.05 -8.74
CA TYR A 133 7.43 -16.41 -9.57
C TYR A 133 8.78 -17.15 -9.56
N ASN A 134 9.24 -17.64 -8.39
CA ASN A 134 10.45 -18.47 -8.33
C ASN A 134 10.28 -19.76 -9.15
N SER A 135 9.18 -20.49 -8.95
CA SER A 135 8.90 -21.71 -9.70
C SER A 135 8.78 -21.47 -11.21
N PHE A 136 8.28 -20.30 -11.62
CA PHE A 136 8.28 -19.91 -13.04
C PHE A 136 9.70 -19.78 -13.59
N MET A 137 10.61 -19.13 -12.86
CA MET A 137 12.00 -18.98 -13.28
C MET A 137 12.74 -20.33 -13.33
N GLU A 138 12.47 -21.23 -12.38
CA GLU A 138 13.01 -22.60 -12.36
C GLU A 138 12.54 -23.41 -13.57
N LYS A 139 11.24 -23.40 -13.87
CA LYS A 139 10.67 -24.08 -15.04
C LYS A 139 11.17 -23.52 -16.37
N LYS A 140 11.56 -22.25 -16.40
CA LYS A 140 12.22 -21.61 -17.55
C LYS A 140 13.72 -21.93 -17.66
N GLY A 141 14.30 -22.64 -16.70
CA GLY A 141 15.71 -23.01 -16.69
C GLY A 141 16.66 -21.86 -16.33
N TRP A 142 16.19 -20.84 -15.61
CA TRP A 142 17.04 -19.72 -15.21
C TRP A 142 18.03 -20.14 -14.12
N CYS A 143 19.30 -19.76 -14.30
CA CYS A 143 20.34 -20.09 -13.34
C CYS A 143 20.09 -19.41 -11.98
N GLY A 144 20.59 -20.03 -10.91
CA GLY A 144 20.38 -19.58 -9.53
C GLY A 144 20.80 -18.12 -9.30
N ASN A 145 21.89 -17.67 -9.93
CA ASN A 145 22.35 -16.28 -9.82
C ASN A 145 21.32 -15.28 -10.36
N THR A 146 20.74 -15.53 -11.53
CA THR A 146 19.70 -14.66 -12.09
C THR A 146 18.48 -14.63 -11.18
N ARG A 147 18.00 -15.79 -10.73
CA ARG A 147 16.85 -15.89 -9.81
C ARG A 147 17.09 -15.11 -8.51
N LYS A 148 18.30 -15.24 -7.94
CA LYS A 148 18.75 -14.50 -6.76
C LYS A 148 18.69 -12.98 -6.99
N HIS A 149 19.18 -12.49 -8.13
CA HIS A 149 19.17 -11.06 -8.43
C HIS A 149 17.75 -10.51 -8.61
N ASP A 150 16.87 -11.23 -9.30
CA ASP A 150 15.46 -10.85 -9.46
C ASP A 150 14.76 -10.78 -8.09
N MET A 151 14.94 -11.77 -7.22
CA MET A 151 14.35 -11.80 -5.88
C MET A 151 14.88 -10.68 -4.97
N LYS A 152 16.19 -10.39 -5.00
CA LYS A 152 16.77 -9.27 -4.24
C LYS A 152 16.19 -7.92 -4.68
N THR A 153 15.99 -7.76 -5.99
CA THR A 153 15.43 -6.53 -6.55
C THR A 153 13.94 -6.37 -6.19
N LEU A 154 13.15 -7.44 -6.30
CA LEU A 154 11.76 -7.45 -5.88
C LEU A 154 11.62 -7.08 -4.39
N ARG A 155 12.47 -7.67 -3.54
CA ARG A 155 12.54 -7.33 -2.10
C ARG A 155 12.86 -5.85 -1.88
N ALA A 156 13.81 -5.29 -2.62
CA ALA A 156 14.19 -3.88 -2.52
C ALA A 156 13.04 -2.94 -2.91
N ILE A 157 12.26 -3.27 -3.95
CA ILE A 157 11.06 -2.53 -4.35
C ILE A 157 10.03 -2.53 -3.21
N LEU A 158 9.70 -3.71 -2.67
CA LEU A 158 8.72 -3.83 -1.59
C LEU A 158 9.19 -3.11 -0.31
N ASN A 159 10.48 -3.17 0.02
CA ASN A 159 11.04 -2.43 1.15
C ASN A 159 10.88 -0.92 0.99
N ARG A 160 11.20 -0.38 -0.21
CA ARG A 160 10.98 1.04 -0.49
C ARG A 160 9.51 1.40 -0.37
N ALA A 161 8.59 0.54 -0.82
CA ALA A 161 7.16 0.79 -0.72
C ALA A 161 6.67 0.85 0.73
N ILE A 162 7.19 -0.02 1.62
CA ILE A 162 6.88 0.02 3.05
C ILE A 162 7.39 1.31 3.69
N VAL A 163 8.64 1.70 3.40
CA VAL A 163 9.23 2.95 3.93
C VAL A 163 8.46 4.17 3.42
N ALA A 164 8.03 4.16 2.16
CA ALA A 164 7.21 5.20 1.56
C ALA A 164 5.73 5.19 2.02
N LYS A 165 5.33 4.22 2.87
CA LYS A 165 3.95 4.00 3.32
C LYS A 165 2.95 3.76 2.16
N GLU A 166 3.44 3.22 1.04
CA GLU A 166 2.66 2.80 -0.13
C GLU A 166 2.20 1.32 -0.03
N CYS A 167 2.68 0.59 0.98
CA CYS A 167 2.27 -0.78 1.30
C CYS A 167 2.32 -1.02 2.81
N SER A 168 1.40 -1.84 3.32
CA SER A 168 1.43 -2.32 4.71
C SER A 168 2.45 -3.45 4.88
N SER A 169 3.14 -3.48 6.03
CA SER A 169 4.02 -4.59 6.41
C SER A 169 3.27 -5.91 6.67
N THR A 170 1.94 -5.87 6.86
CA THR A 170 1.12 -7.05 7.19
C THR A 170 1.06 -8.11 6.10
N SER A 171 1.31 -7.75 4.84
CA SER A 171 1.30 -8.68 3.70
C SER A 171 2.70 -8.85 3.08
N TYR A 172 3.75 -8.46 3.79
CA TYR A 172 5.12 -8.47 3.27
C TYR A 172 5.65 -9.90 3.08
N PRO A 173 5.99 -10.32 1.85
CA PRO A 173 6.32 -11.71 1.53
C PRO A 173 7.73 -12.12 1.95
N PHE A 174 8.56 -11.19 2.42
CA PHE A 174 9.97 -11.43 2.77
C PHE A 174 10.27 -11.23 4.26
N LEU A 175 9.26 -11.35 5.14
CA LEU A 175 9.49 -11.35 6.59
C LEU A 175 10.47 -12.48 6.95
N LEU A 176 11.35 -12.21 7.93
CA LEU A 176 12.65 -12.84 8.21
C LEU A 176 12.79 -14.38 8.07
N PHE A 177 11.72 -15.16 8.10
CA PHE A 177 11.79 -16.63 8.14
C PHE A 177 11.65 -17.35 6.79
N VAL A 178 11.07 -16.73 5.76
CA VAL A 178 10.84 -17.41 4.45
C VAL A 178 12.09 -17.37 3.57
N MET A 179 12.89 -16.31 3.73
CA MET A 179 14.12 -16.12 2.99
C MET A 179 15.20 -17.14 3.37
N ASP A 180 15.28 -17.62 4.61
CA ASP A 180 16.26 -18.66 4.97
C ASP A 180 16.06 -19.95 4.19
N PHE A 181 14.82 -20.30 3.84
CA PHE A 181 14.54 -21.51 3.07
C PHE A 181 14.85 -21.32 1.58
N ILE A 182 14.34 -20.24 0.96
CA ILE A 182 14.56 -19.95 -0.47
C ILE A 182 16.02 -19.54 -0.75
N MET A 183 16.70 -18.87 0.18
CA MET A 183 18.11 -18.46 0.05
C MET A 183 19.08 -19.61 0.37
N LYS A 184 18.72 -20.56 1.27
CA LYS A 184 19.47 -21.81 1.43
C LYS A 184 19.43 -22.64 0.14
N ASP A 185 18.27 -22.77 -0.48
CA ASP A 185 18.12 -23.45 -1.78
C ASP A 185 18.90 -22.76 -2.92
N LEU A 186 19.21 -21.46 -2.76
CA LEU A 186 19.96 -20.66 -3.73
C LEU A 186 21.45 -20.46 -3.35
N ASN A 187 21.93 -21.10 -2.28
CA ASN A 187 23.31 -21.07 -1.80
C ASN A 187 23.86 -19.63 -1.60
N ILE A 188 23.17 -18.85 -0.77
CA ILE A 188 23.48 -17.44 -0.51
C ILE A 188 23.89 -17.27 0.95
N GLU A 189 25.18 -17.08 1.23
CA GLU A 189 25.63 -16.62 2.55
C GLU A 189 25.18 -15.17 2.82
N ILE A 190 24.98 -14.91 4.12
CA ILE A 190 24.34 -13.74 4.73
C ILE A 190 25.06 -12.44 4.37
#